data_AF-A0A136HNF1-F1
#
_entry.id   AF-A0A136HNF1-F1
#
_cell.length_a   1.000
_cell.length_b   1.000
_cell.length_c   1.000
_cell.angle_alpha   90.00
_cell.angle_beta   90.00
_cell.angle_gamma   90.00
#
_symmetry.space_group_name_H-M   'P 1'
#
loop_
_entity.id
_entity.type
_entity.pdbx_description
1 polymer ?
#
loop_
_entity_poly.entity_id
_entity_poly.type
_entity_poly.pdbx_seq_one_letter_code
_entity_poly.pdbx_strand_id
1 'polypeptide(L)' 'MYQDLVGDWIVTQSWGDYTENKCACNQTVSTSYQDARLMVREIRKQLKRKGFRHVARKETQLGFEFDH' A
#
# COMPACT_ATOMS: atom_id res chain seq x y z
N MET A 1 -2.03 0.25 1.89
CA MET A 1 -3.36 0.12 1.26
C MET A 1 -4.37 0.59 2.27
N TYR A 2 -5.30 1.43 1.86
CA TYR A 2 -6.34 1.99 2.72
C TYR A 2 -7.64 2.15 1.91
N GLN A 3 -8.74 2.38 2.61
CA GLN A 3 -10.01 2.78 2.00
C GLN A 3 -10.17 4.29 2.12
N ASP A 4 -10.60 4.96 1.07
CA ASP A 4 -10.90 6.40 1.11
C ASP A 4 -12.31 6.68 1.69
N LEU A 5 -12.69 7.96 1.73
CA LEU A 5 -13.98 8.40 2.30
C LEU A 5 -15.20 8.02 1.43
N VAL A 6 -14.98 7.69 0.16
CA VAL A 6 -16.06 7.34 -0.80
C VAL A 6 -16.21 5.82 -0.90
N GLY A 7 -15.32 5.06 -0.27
CA GLY A 7 -15.37 3.61 -0.16
C GLY A 7 -14.43 2.88 -1.12
N ASP A 8 -13.65 3.61 -1.92
CA ASP A 8 -12.67 3.04 -2.85
C ASP A 8 -11.39 2.61 -2.12
N TRP A 9 -10.77 1.56 -2.62
CA TRP A 9 -9.53 1.02 -2.08
C TRP A 9 -8.31 1.54 -2.84
N ILE A 10 -7.41 2.16 -2.10
CA ILE A 10 -6.19 2.75 -2.64
C ILE A 10 -4.99 1.86 -2.32
N VAL A 11 -4.32 1.38 -3.38
CA VAL A 11 -3.05 0.65 -3.29
C VAL A 11 -1.92 1.59 -3.68
N THR A 12 -1.10 1.97 -2.69
CA THR A 12 0.10 2.79 -2.93
C THR A 12 1.34 1.90 -2.94
N GLN A 13 2.17 2.08 -3.97
CA GLN A 13 3.53 1.56 -4.06
C GLN A 13 4.49 2.73 -4.02
N SER A 14 5.54 2.64 -3.21
CA SER A 14 6.60 3.63 -3.17
C SER A 14 7.96 2.95 -3.12
N TRP A 15 8.92 3.54 -3.82
CA TRP A 15 10.30 3.10 -3.84
C TRP A 15 11.20 4.31 -4.01
N GLY A 16 12.45 4.18 -3.60
CA GLY A 16 13.39 5.29 -3.65
C GLY A 16 14.69 4.92 -2.98
N ASP A 17 15.68 5.77 -3.23
CA ASP A 17 16.99 5.71 -2.62
C ASP A 17 17.20 7.00 -1.83
N TYR A 18 17.43 6.85 -0.52
CA TYR A 18 17.71 7.97 0.36
C TYR A 18 19.03 8.67 0.00
N THR A 19 20.02 7.94 -0.52
CA THR A 19 21.33 8.48 -0.88
C THR A 19 21.26 9.39 -2.10
N GLU A 20 20.33 9.13 -3.02
CA GLU A 20 20.14 9.91 -4.24
C GLU A 20 19.01 10.94 -4.15
N ASN A 21 18.32 11.04 -3.00
CA ASN A 21 17.11 11.83 -2.82
C ASN A 21 16.05 11.60 -3.93
N LYS A 22 16.02 10.38 -4.48
CA LYS A 22 15.06 9.98 -5.50
C LYS A 22 13.98 9.14 -4.85
N CYS A 23 12.74 9.56 -5.00
CA CYS A 23 11.58 8.78 -4.65
C CYS A 23 10.61 8.72 -5.84
N ALA A 24 9.91 7.61 -5.94
CA ALA A 24 8.82 7.42 -6.87
C ALA A 24 7.66 6.78 -6.12
N CYS A 25 6.45 7.20 -6.48
CA CYS A 25 5.22 6.63 -5.96
C CYS A 25 4.26 6.34 -7.10
N ASN A 26 3.48 5.28 -6.93
CA ASN A 26 2.38 4.93 -7.81
C ASN A 26 1.16 4.60 -6.95
N GLN A 27 -0.01 5.09 -7.36
CA GLN A 27 -1.28 4.81 -6.71
C GLN A 27 -2.21 4.15 -7.72
N THR A 28 -2.85 3.07 -7.28
CA THR A 28 -3.88 2.37 -8.04
C THR A 28 -5.16 2.37 -7.23
N VAL A 29 -6.25 2.81 -7.85
CA VAL A 29 -7.59 2.84 -7.27
C VAL A 29 -8.33 1.56 -7.66
N SER A 30 -9.07 0.98 -6.72
CA SER A 30 -9.91 -0.18 -6.94
C SER A 30 -11.22 -0.05 -6.18
N THR A 31 -12.34 -0.34 -6.83
CA THR A 31 -13.66 -0.33 -6.20
C THR A 31 -13.92 -1.57 -5.33
N SER A 32 -13.01 -2.55 -5.33
CA SER A 32 -13.14 -3.84 -4.65
C SER A 32 -11.98 -4.09 -3.68
N TYR A 33 -12.31 -4.37 -2.42
CA TYR A 33 -11.32 -4.82 -1.44
C TYR A 33 -10.55 -6.06 -1.90
N GLN A 34 -11.26 -7.00 -2.54
CA GLN A 34 -10.67 -8.26 -2.98
C GLN A 34 -9.62 -8.02 -4.07
N ASP A 35 -9.92 -7.14 -5.03
CA ASP A 35 -9.00 -6.80 -6.11
C ASP A 35 -7.78 -6.04 -5.59
N ALA A 36 -8.00 -5.04 -4.73
CA ALA A 36 -6.92 -4.33 -4.04
C ALA A 36 -6.01 -5.29 -3.25
N ARG A 37 -6.61 -6.28 -2.57
CA ARG A 37 -5.89 -7.30 -1.81
C ARG A 37 -5.08 -8.22 -2.71
N LEU A 38 -5.62 -8.62 -3.86
CA LEU A 38 -4.91 -9.43 -4.86
C LEU A 38 -3.72 -8.67 -5.45
N MET A 39 -3.89 -7.37 -5.77
CA MET A 39 -2.80 -6.51 -6.22
C MET A 39 -1.67 -6.46 -5.19
N VAL A 40 -1.97 -6.21 -3.91
CA VAL A 40 -0.96 -6.20 -2.84
C VAL A 40 -0.23 -7.54 -2.72
N ARG A 41 -0.93 -8.66 -2.88
CA ARG A 41 -0.32 -10.00 -2.85
C ARG A 41 0.65 -10.19 -4.01
N GLU A 42 0.26 -9.79 -5.22
CA GLU A 42 1.11 -9.93 -6.41
C GLU A 42 2.35 -9.03 -6.33
N ILE A 43 2.19 -7.77 -5.89
CA ILE A 43 3.32 -6.85 -5.64
C ILE A 43 4.30 -7.48 -4.64
N ARG A 44 3.81 -8.02 -3.53
CA ARG A 44 4.66 -8.71 -2.53
C ARG A 44 5.40 -9.91 -3.12
N LYS A 45 4.75 -10.68 -3.98
CA LYS A 45 5.37 -11.84 -4.66
C LYS A 45 6.50 -11.39 -5.58
N GLN A 46 6.28 -10.33 -6.35
CA GLN A 46 7.29 -9.75 -7.24
C GLN A 46 8.48 -9.18 -6.46
N LEU A 47 8.23 -8.46 -5.37
CA LEU A 47 9.29 -7.91 -4.51
C LEU A 47 10.12 -9.02 -3.85
N LYS A 48 9.49 -10.09 -3.37
CA LYS A 48 10.21 -11.27 -2.85
C LYS A 48 11.12 -11.90 -3.91
N ARG A 49 10.63 -12.04 -5.15
CA ARG A 49 11.44 -12.56 -6.27
C ARG A 49 12.65 -11.67 -6.58
N LYS A 50 12.53 -10.36 -6.38
CA LYS A 50 13.63 -9.39 -6.52
C LYS A 50 14.59 -9.36 -5.30
N GLY A 51 14.37 -10.20 -4.29
CA GLY A 51 15.22 -10.30 -3.11
C GLY A 51 14.82 -9.39 -1.93
N PHE A 52 13.75 -8.61 -2.06
CA PHE A 52 13.28 -7.77 -0.96
C PHE A 52 12.64 -8.61 0.15
N ARG A 53 12.94 -8.27 1.40
CA ARG A 53 12.38 -8.92 2.59
C ARG A 53 11.28 -8.06 3.20
N HIS A 54 10.26 -8.71 3.73
CA HIS A 54 9.21 -8.02 4.47
C HIS A 54 9.78 -7.52 5.80
N VAL A 55 9.67 -6.21 6.02
CA VAL A 55 9.96 -5.58 7.31
C VAL A 55 8.62 -5.18 7.93
N ALA A 56 8.33 -5.71 9.11
CA ALA A 56 7.14 -5.29 9.84
C ALA A 56 7.27 -3.81 10.21
N ARG A 57 6.35 -2.98 9.72
CA ARG A 57 6.20 -1.59 10.18
C ARG A 57 5.16 -1.57 11.29
N LYS A 58 5.46 -0.82 12.35
CA LYS A 58 4.44 -0.39 13.31
C LYS A 58 3.62 0.70 12.60
N GLU A 59 2.42 0.36 12.15
CA GLU A 59 1.44 1.36 11.72
C GLU A 59 0.54 1.66 12.91
N THR A 60 0.42 2.94 13.27
CA THR A 60 -0.54 3.41 14.27
C THR A 60 -1.81 3.80 13.54
N GLN A 61 -2.87 3.03 13.70
CA GLN A 61 -4.20 3.45 13.25
C GLN A 61 -4.68 4.56 14.19
N LEU A 62 -4.94 5.74 13.64
CA LEU A 62 -5.56 6.82 14.39
C LEU A 62 -7.02 6.43 14.62
N GLY A 63 -7.45 6.39 15.89
CA GLY A 63 -8.77 5.97 16.30
C GLY A 63 -9.83 7.02 15.97
N PHE A 64 -10.18 7.14 14.69
CA PHE A 64 -11.33 7.94 14.26
C PHE A 64 -12.59 7.09 14.40
N GLU A 65 -13.51 7.55 15.25
CA GLU A 65 -14.88 7.06 15.29
C GLU A 65 -15.67 7.84 14.23
N PHE A 66 -16.17 7.14 13.21
CA PHE A 66 -17.11 7.73 12.26
C PHE A 66 -18.50 7.29 12.70
N ASP A 67 -19.21 8.18 13.39
CA ASP A 67 -20.60 7.96 13.78
C ASP A 67 -21.46 7.72 12.52
N HIS A 68 -22.30 6.69 12.59
CA HIS A 68 -23.19 6.24 11.51
C HIS A 68 -24.47 7.08 11.39
#